data_AF-A0A1B1Z901-F1
#
_entry.id   AF-A0A1B1Z901-F1
#
_cell.length_a   1.000
_cell.length_b   1.000
_cell.length_c   1.000
_cell.angle_alpha   90.00
_cell.angle_beta   90.00
_cell.angle_gamma   90.00
#
_symmetry.space_group_name_H-M   'P 1'
#
loop_
_entity.id
_entity.type
_entity.pdbx_description
1 polymer ?
#
loop_
_entity_poly.entity_id
_entity_poly.type
_entity_poly.pdbx_seq_one_letter_code
_entity_poly.pdbx_strand_id
1 'polypeptide(L)'
;MISALQALNAKRSSQGEEIKGRRGRPIKIWDLESTGIPELERSLSEFLQYERGKVKLQRPIKRAEKLINEVLEKKIKFEKNTLSQKKVGLKEKVEAFKPKLSAIHAVGKESLQNINIQLSRQELEITKWYESELQKIANQAMKTYEQFNYLDIQSIKQTIEQTIAPLERDLHKEKIKRMTESAKTVVENQSNKVNEQWLKLEKDLLHIHLPNGANQEHALALVDASSYETSYSPSIFDEMYESLDQAWEQSNSFIGKLAIGAGYVATSVLGAVSSFISWLTGDNEKMKYKRQLMLKFEDSSKKKRATFKSEWKGMVKSVNEQYEGIINENVQQMEQQLQVLLDSTRLEGIQLQQKLDLLERREIRLVQIKTRINHYFNELDQKTHEEKVEIFT
;
A
#
# COMPACT_ATOMS: atom_id res chain seq x y z
N MET A 1 12.35 -33.82 15.83
CA MET A 1 11.22 -32.92 15.50
C MET A 1 10.13 -33.14 16.54
N ILE A 2 9.74 -32.09 17.25
CA ILE A 2 8.69 -32.15 18.28
C ILE A 2 7.41 -31.64 17.64
N SER A 3 6.33 -32.39 17.77
CA SER A 3 5.02 -31.97 17.27
C SER A 3 4.44 -30.84 18.14
N ALA A 4 3.63 -29.96 17.54
CA ALA A 4 2.94 -28.88 18.29
C ALA A 4 2.13 -29.42 19.48
N LEU A 5 1.59 -30.64 19.37
CA LEU A 5 0.87 -31.31 20.44
C LEU A 5 1.78 -31.68 21.63
N GLN A 6 3.01 -32.13 21.36
CA GLN A 6 4.00 -32.46 22.39
C GLN A 6 4.52 -31.21 23.09
N ALA A 7 4.73 -30.12 22.35
CA ALA A 7 5.10 -28.81 22.89
C ALA A 7 4.01 -28.26 23.84
N LEU A 8 2.75 -28.31 23.40
CA LEU A 8 1.60 -27.87 24.18
C LEU A 8 1.46 -28.68 25.48
N ASN A 9 1.60 -30.00 25.40
CA ASN A 9 1.54 -30.85 26.58
C ASN A 9 2.68 -30.56 27.56
N ALA A 10 3.88 -30.28 27.07
CA ALA A 10 4.99 -29.93 27.95
C ALA A 10 4.71 -28.61 28.71
N LYS A 11 4.10 -27.61 28.05
CA LYS A 11 3.70 -26.32 28.64
C LYS A 11 2.56 -26.43 29.66
N ARG A 12 1.57 -27.26 29.37
CA ARG A 12 0.46 -27.52 30.31
C ARG A 12 0.97 -28.22 31.58
N SER A 13 1.91 -29.15 31.42
CA SER A 13 2.55 -29.82 32.56
C SER A 13 3.41 -28.87 33.41
N SER A 14 4.14 -27.92 32.80
CA SER A 14 4.94 -26.94 33.56
C SER A 14 4.09 -25.92 34.30
N GLN A 15 2.83 -25.74 33.87
CA GLN A 15 1.80 -24.94 34.57
C GLN A 15 1.04 -25.74 35.64
N GLY A 16 1.43 -27.00 35.90
CA GLY A 16 0.85 -27.83 36.96
C GLY A 16 -0.36 -28.67 36.54
N GLU A 17 -0.67 -28.78 35.24
CA GLU A 17 -1.76 -29.63 34.78
C GLU A 17 -1.33 -31.11 34.62
N GLU A 18 -2.11 -32.03 35.19
CA GLU A 18 -1.91 -33.47 34.97
C GLU A 18 -2.42 -33.91 33.60
N ILE A 19 -1.52 -34.25 32.68
CA ILE A 19 -1.89 -34.63 31.32
C ILE A 19 -2.12 -36.13 31.21
N LYS A 20 -3.38 -36.50 31.08
CA LYS A 20 -3.83 -37.88 30.89
C LYS A 20 -4.33 -38.08 29.46
N GLY A 21 -3.92 -39.17 28.83
CA GLY A 21 -4.42 -39.56 27.51
C GLY A 21 -5.88 -40.00 27.54
N ARG A 22 -6.45 -40.31 26.37
CA ARG A 22 -7.87 -40.70 26.17
C ARG A 22 -8.34 -41.93 26.97
N ARG A 23 -7.42 -42.65 27.64
CA ARG A 23 -7.66 -43.82 28.51
C ARG A 23 -7.14 -43.61 29.95
N GLY A 24 -6.95 -42.37 30.39
CA GLY A 24 -6.47 -42.05 31.74
C GLY A 24 -4.99 -42.33 32.01
N ARG A 25 -4.23 -42.80 31.00
CA ARG A 25 -2.80 -43.12 31.15
C ARG A 25 -1.95 -41.83 31.13
N PRO A 26 -0.95 -41.71 32.00
CA PRO A 26 -0.04 -40.58 31.99
C PRO A 26 0.75 -40.54 30.68
N ILE A 27 0.82 -39.37 30.06
CA ILE A 27 1.61 -39.16 28.84
C ILE A 27 3.04 -38.82 29.27
N LYS A 28 4.05 -39.46 28.66
CA LYS A 28 5.45 -39.10 28.88
C LYS A 28 5.69 -37.69 28.33
N ILE A 29 5.80 -36.73 29.23
CA ILE A 29 6.10 -35.34 28.92
C ILE A 29 7.60 -35.18 28.76
N TRP A 30 8.00 -34.43 27.74
CA TRP A 30 9.40 -34.07 27.52
C TRP A 30 9.71 -32.82 28.31
N ASP A 31 10.91 -32.74 28.86
CA ASP A 31 11.37 -31.56 29.56
C ASP A 31 11.51 -30.38 28.61
N LEU A 32 10.74 -29.31 28.83
CA LEU A 32 10.66 -28.13 27.95
C LEU A 32 12.03 -27.49 27.72
N GLU A 33 12.89 -27.44 28.73
CA GLU A 33 14.18 -26.79 28.61
C GLU A 33 15.10 -27.52 27.62
N SER A 34 15.00 -28.84 27.55
CA SER A 34 15.79 -29.69 26.64
C SER A 34 15.36 -29.64 25.17
N THR A 35 14.27 -28.94 24.85
CA THR A 35 13.60 -29.01 23.54
C THR A 35 13.91 -27.86 22.59
N GLY A 36 14.52 -26.78 23.08
CA GLY A 36 14.74 -25.54 22.32
C GLY A 36 13.46 -24.76 21.98
N ILE A 37 12.28 -25.23 22.43
CA ILE A 37 11.00 -24.54 22.23
C ILE A 37 10.94 -23.20 22.98
N PRO A 38 11.40 -23.09 24.24
CA PRO A 38 11.42 -21.81 24.94
C PRO A 38 12.25 -20.74 24.22
N GLU A 39 13.42 -21.13 23.69
CA GLU A 39 14.29 -20.27 22.89
C GLU A 39 13.58 -19.84 21.60
N LEU A 40 12.94 -20.77 20.89
CA LEU A 40 12.15 -20.45 19.70
C LEU A 40 10.96 -19.52 20.00
N GLU A 41 10.20 -19.78 21.07
CA GLU A 41 9.07 -18.92 21.49
C GLU A 41 9.56 -17.52 21.85
N ARG A 42 10.68 -17.40 22.56
CA ARG A 42 11.30 -16.12 22.91
C ARG A 42 11.76 -15.37 21.66
N SER A 43 12.57 -16.00 20.81
CA SER A 43 13.06 -15.37 19.57
C SER A 43 11.91 -15.01 18.61
N LEU A 44 10.86 -15.84 18.54
CA LEU A 44 9.68 -15.54 17.73
C LEU A 44 8.87 -14.38 18.32
N SER A 45 8.74 -14.31 19.65
CA SER A 45 8.08 -13.20 20.34
C SER A 45 8.84 -11.90 20.10
N GLU A 46 10.16 -11.89 20.28
CA GLU A 46 11.04 -10.74 20.02
C GLU A 46 10.94 -10.30 18.55
N PHE A 47 11.02 -11.24 17.61
CA PHE A 47 10.84 -10.97 16.18
C PHE A 47 9.48 -10.36 15.86
N LEU A 48 8.39 -10.91 16.43
CA LEU A 48 7.04 -10.42 16.17
C LEU A 48 6.77 -9.07 16.82
N GLN A 49 7.28 -8.83 18.03
CA GLN A 49 7.00 -7.64 18.82
C GLN A 49 7.89 -6.45 18.40
N TYR A 50 9.19 -6.66 18.30
CA TYR A 50 10.17 -5.58 18.11
C TYR A 50 10.63 -5.42 16.66
N GLU A 51 10.69 -6.49 15.86
CA GLU A 51 11.04 -6.34 14.44
C GLU A 51 9.79 -6.09 13.58
N ARG A 52 8.85 -7.04 13.57
CA ARG A 52 7.64 -6.93 12.74
C ARG A 52 6.63 -5.92 13.30
N GLY A 53 6.46 -5.87 14.62
CA GLY A 53 5.56 -4.93 15.31
C GLY A 53 5.98 -3.48 15.10
N LYS A 54 7.28 -3.20 15.25
CA LYS A 54 7.87 -1.88 14.94
C LYS A 54 7.64 -1.46 13.50
N VAL A 55 7.95 -2.32 12.52
CA VAL A 55 7.73 -2.02 11.10
C VAL A 55 6.25 -1.73 10.81
N LYS A 56 5.33 -2.46 11.45
CA LYS A 56 3.88 -2.20 11.34
C LYS A 56 3.46 -0.85 11.93
N LEU A 57 4.08 -0.41 13.02
CA LEU A 57 3.78 0.87 13.68
C LEU A 57 4.47 2.07 13.02
N GLN A 58 5.60 1.86 12.35
CA GLN A 58 6.37 2.94 11.72
C GLN A 58 5.54 3.71 10.67
N ARG A 59 4.74 3.02 9.86
CA ARG A 59 3.94 3.65 8.80
C ARG A 59 2.81 4.55 9.34
N PRO A 60 1.91 4.09 10.24
CA PRO A 60 0.89 4.97 10.80
C PRO A 60 1.51 6.13 11.60
N ILE A 61 2.68 5.93 12.23
CA ILE A 61 3.42 7.00 12.91
C ILE A 61 3.91 8.05 11.91
N LYS A 62 4.64 7.66 10.85
CA LYS A 62 5.09 8.59 9.81
C LYS A 62 3.92 9.33 9.15
N ARG A 63 2.79 8.65 8.92
CA ARG A 63 1.57 9.29 8.41
C ARG A 63 1.02 10.32 9.40
N ALA A 64 0.95 9.97 10.69
CA ALA A 64 0.51 10.90 11.72
C ALA A 64 1.44 12.12 11.82
N GLU A 65 2.76 11.92 11.76
CA GLU A 65 3.73 13.02 11.73
C GLU A 65 3.55 13.92 10.51
N LYS A 66 3.40 13.33 9.32
CA LYS A 66 3.15 14.08 8.08
C LYS A 66 1.89 14.93 8.20
N LEU A 67 0.78 14.35 8.65
CA LEU A 67 -0.49 15.05 8.88
C LEU A 67 -0.35 16.16 9.93
N ILE A 68 0.35 15.90 11.03
CA ILE A 68 0.59 16.91 12.07
C ILE A 68 1.40 18.08 11.50
N ASN A 69 2.49 17.80 10.77
CA ASN A 69 3.31 18.84 10.15
C ASN A 69 2.52 19.64 9.11
N GLU A 70 1.70 18.97 8.30
CA GLU A 70 0.82 19.62 7.33
C GLU A 70 -0.18 20.56 8.01
N VAL A 71 -0.81 20.14 9.11
CA VAL A 71 -1.74 20.99 9.87
C VAL A 71 -0.99 22.16 10.53
N LEU A 72 0.19 21.93 11.09
CA LEU A 72 1.00 22.98 11.72
C LEU A 72 1.43 24.05 10.70
N GLU A 73 2.07 23.64 9.60
CA GLU A 73 2.64 24.55 8.61
C GLU A 73 1.60 25.12 7.65
N LYS A 74 0.72 24.29 7.09
CA LYS A 74 -0.23 24.74 6.05
C LYS A 74 -1.51 25.35 6.62
N LYS A 75 -1.94 24.97 7.83
CA LYS A 75 -3.19 25.49 8.43
C LYS A 75 -2.92 26.47 9.57
N ILE A 76 -2.31 26.04 10.67
CA ILE A 76 -2.19 26.88 11.87
C ILE A 76 -1.31 28.11 11.61
N LYS A 77 -0.11 27.92 11.06
CA LYS A 77 0.81 29.01 10.75
C LYS A 77 0.20 29.98 9.73
N PHE A 78 -0.44 29.44 8.69
CA PHE A 78 -1.19 30.23 7.70
C PHE A 78 -2.30 31.07 8.35
N GLU A 79 -3.14 30.48 9.21
CA GLU A 79 -4.22 31.21 9.88
C GLU A 79 -3.70 32.29 10.83
N LYS A 80 -2.67 31.98 11.65
CA LYS A 80 -2.04 32.94 12.58
C LYS A 80 -1.47 34.15 11.86
N ASN A 81 -0.69 33.92 10.82
CA ASN A 81 -0.10 34.99 10.03
C ASN A 81 -1.17 35.83 9.31
N THR A 82 -2.30 35.21 8.93
CA THR A 82 -3.41 35.92 8.29
C THR A 82 -4.09 36.86 9.29
N LEU A 83 -4.45 36.34 10.46
CA LEU A 83 -5.12 37.11 11.52
C LEU A 83 -4.26 38.29 12.00
N SER A 84 -2.95 38.16 11.91
CA SER A 84 -2.00 39.23 12.30
C SER A 84 -1.89 40.36 11.27
N GLN A 85 -2.47 40.23 10.08
CA GLN A 85 -2.32 41.18 8.98
C GLN A 85 -3.65 41.81 8.55
N LYS A 86 -3.73 43.15 8.56
CA LYS A 86 -4.84 43.89 7.94
C LYS A 86 -4.59 44.00 6.43
N LYS A 87 -5.33 43.24 5.63
CA LYS A 87 -5.18 43.25 4.16
C LYS A 87 -6.27 44.05 3.46
N VAL A 88 -5.90 45.23 3.00
CA VAL A 88 -6.68 46.00 2.01
C VAL A 88 -6.68 45.22 0.68
N GLY A 89 -7.86 45.08 0.05
CA GLY A 89 -8.00 44.37 -1.24
C GLY A 89 -7.98 42.83 -1.16
N LEU A 90 -8.06 42.22 0.04
CA LEU A 90 -8.03 40.76 0.18
C LEU A 90 -9.20 40.07 -0.55
N LYS A 91 -10.39 40.66 -0.50
CA LYS A 91 -11.57 40.13 -1.20
C LYS A 91 -11.34 40.04 -2.71
N GLU A 92 -10.78 41.08 -3.31
CA GLU A 92 -10.46 41.13 -4.74
C GLU A 92 -9.41 40.08 -5.12
N LYS A 93 -8.38 39.92 -4.28
CA LYS A 93 -7.35 38.88 -4.48
C LYS A 93 -7.91 37.45 -4.36
N VAL A 94 -8.82 37.21 -3.42
CA VAL A 94 -9.48 35.90 -3.26
C VAL A 94 -10.42 35.62 -4.44
N GLU A 95 -11.21 36.59 -4.88
CA GLU A 95 -12.08 36.42 -6.07
C GLU A 95 -11.27 36.17 -7.35
N ALA A 96 -10.11 36.84 -7.51
CA ALA A 96 -9.19 36.58 -8.61
C ALA A 96 -8.51 35.18 -8.55
N PHE A 97 -8.52 34.53 -7.39
CA PHE A 97 -7.91 33.22 -7.17
C PHE A 97 -8.86 32.05 -7.46
N LYS A 98 -10.17 32.20 -7.20
CA LYS A 98 -11.21 31.20 -7.51
C LYS A 98 -11.16 30.63 -8.94
N PRO A 99 -11.00 31.43 -10.02
CA PRO A 99 -10.92 30.86 -11.37
C PRO A 99 -9.69 29.97 -11.57
N LYS A 100 -8.56 30.24 -10.88
CA LYS A 100 -7.35 29.40 -10.93
C LYS A 100 -7.59 28.03 -10.29
N LEU A 101 -8.31 28.02 -9.18
CA LEU A 101 -8.70 26.79 -8.48
C LEU A 101 -9.64 25.92 -9.32
N SER A 102 -10.62 26.55 -9.98
CA SER A 102 -11.51 25.87 -10.94
C SER A 102 -10.74 25.29 -12.14
N ALA A 103 -9.73 26.01 -12.63
CA ALA A 103 -8.87 25.54 -13.71
C ALA A 103 -8.07 24.28 -13.31
N ILE A 104 -7.52 24.22 -12.09
CA ILE A 104 -6.84 23.01 -11.60
C ILE A 104 -7.80 21.82 -11.56
N HIS A 105 -9.01 22.02 -11.07
CA HIS A 105 -10.00 20.95 -11.03
C HIS A 105 -10.36 20.46 -12.45
N ALA A 106 -10.46 21.36 -13.43
CA ALA A 106 -10.66 21.00 -14.84
C ALA A 106 -9.47 20.18 -15.41
N VAL A 107 -8.24 20.61 -15.14
CA VAL A 107 -7.01 19.91 -15.56
C VAL A 107 -6.90 18.55 -14.87
N GLY A 108 -7.30 18.46 -13.60
CA GLY A 108 -7.40 17.21 -12.85
C GLY A 108 -8.37 16.22 -13.51
N LYS A 109 -9.55 16.68 -13.95
CA LYS A 109 -10.52 15.86 -14.69
C LYS A 109 -10.01 15.41 -16.05
N GLU A 110 -9.38 16.29 -16.81
CA GLU A 110 -8.77 15.94 -18.11
C GLU A 110 -7.65 14.91 -17.91
N SER A 111 -6.81 15.11 -16.90
CA SER A 111 -5.74 14.20 -16.53
C SER A 111 -6.29 12.82 -16.15
N LEU A 112 -7.36 12.76 -15.36
CA LEU A 112 -8.06 11.51 -15.03
C LEU A 112 -8.64 10.79 -16.26
N GLN A 113 -9.19 11.53 -17.23
CA GLN A 113 -9.64 10.94 -18.50
C GLN A 113 -8.47 10.34 -19.29
N ASN A 114 -7.34 11.05 -19.34
CA ASN A 114 -6.13 10.56 -19.99
C ASN A 114 -5.56 9.32 -19.30
N ILE A 115 -5.59 9.26 -17.96
CA ILE A 115 -5.23 8.06 -17.19
C ILE A 115 -6.08 6.87 -17.65
N ASN A 116 -7.40 7.04 -17.74
CA ASN A 116 -8.31 5.97 -18.17
C ASN A 116 -8.03 5.48 -19.60
N ILE A 117 -7.77 6.40 -20.54
CA ILE A 117 -7.43 6.05 -21.92
C ILE A 117 -6.11 5.27 -21.97
N GLN A 118 -5.09 5.71 -21.24
CA GLN A 118 -3.78 5.06 -21.24
C GLN A 118 -3.82 3.70 -20.54
N LEU A 119 -4.51 3.58 -19.40
CA LEU A 119 -4.71 2.30 -18.72
C LEU A 119 -5.51 1.32 -19.59
N SER A 120 -6.51 1.77 -20.35
CA SER A 120 -7.21 0.89 -21.29
C SER A 120 -6.29 0.37 -22.41
N ARG A 121 -5.36 1.19 -22.91
CA ARG A 121 -4.36 0.74 -23.88
C ARG A 121 -3.40 -0.30 -23.27
N GLN A 122 -2.94 -0.04 -22.06
CA GLN A 122 -2.07 -0.96 -21.31
C GLN A 122 -2.77 -2.29 -20.99
N GLU A 123 -4.08 -2.26 -20.68
CA GLU A 123 -4.90 -3.46 -20.48
C GLU A 123 -4.82 -4.38 -21.70
N LEU A 124 -4.99 -3.85 -22.91
CA LEU A 124 -4.98 -4.63 -24.14
C LEU A 124 -3.61 -5.26 -24.40
N GLU A 125 -2.54 -4.51 -24.16
CA GLU A 125 -1.17 -5.00 -24.33
C GLU A 125 -0.85 -6.13 -23.34
N ILE A 126 -1.12 -5.91 -22.06
CA ILE A 126 -0.84 -6.89 -21.00
C ILE A 126 -1.74 -8.11 -21.14
N THR A 127 -3.00 -7.93 -21.59
CA THR A 127 -3.89 -9.06 -21.88
C THR A 127 -3.28 -9.97 -22.93
N LYS A 128 -2.85 -9.42 -24.08
CA LYS A 128 -2.24 -10.21 -25.16
C LYS A 128 -0.97 -10.93 -24.72
N TRP A 129 -0.13 -10.25 -23.95
CA TRP A 129 1.06 -10.85 -23.35
C TRP A 129 0.68 -12.02 -22.43
N TYR A 130 -0.26 -11.80 -21.51
CA TYR A 130 -0.70 -12.80 -20.54
C TYR A 130 -1.33 -14.03 -21.23
N GLU A 131 -2.12 -13.81 -22.29
CA GLU A 131 -2.66 -14.89 -23.12
C GLU A 131 -1.57 -15.73 -23.78
N SER A 132 -0.54 -15.08 -24.33
CA SER A 132 0.61 -15.75 -24.95
C SER A 132 1.37 -16.61 -23.92
N GLU A 133 1.62 -16.07 -22.73
CA GLU A 133 2.33 -16.81 -21.67
C GLU A 133 1.52 -18.00 -21.14
N LEU A 134 0.20 -17.84 -20.95
CA LEU A 134 -0.67 -18.97 -20.60
C LEU A 134 -0.63 -20.08 -21.65
N GLN A 135 -0.60 -19.71 -22.94
CA GLN A 135 -0.48 -20.68 -24.02
C GLN A 135 0.89 -21.36 -24.04
N LYS A 136 1.99 -20.64 -23.76
CA LYS A 136 3.32 -21.24 -23.61
C LYS A 136 3.36 -22.28 -22.50
N ILE A 137 2.74 -21.97 -21.36
CA ILE A 137 2.63 -22.91 -20.23
C ILE A 137 1.84 -24.16 -20.63
N ALA A 138 0.67 -23.99 -21.28
CA ALA A 138 -0.13 -25.11 -21.74
C ALA A 138 0.63 -25.98 -22.76
N ASN A 139 1.36 -25.35 -23.69
CA ASN A 139 2.20 -26.06 -24.66
C ASN A 139 3.35 -26.83 -23.97
N GLN A 140 3.98 -26.23 -22.95
CA GLN A 140 5.00 -26.91 -22.17
C GLN A 140 4.43 -28.13 -21.44
N ALA A 141 3.22 -28.03 -20.89
CA ALA A 141 2.50 -29.16 -20.30
C ALA A 141 2.33 -30.31 -21.28
N MET A 142 1.90 -30.00 -22.51
CA MET A 142 1.68 -31.00 -23.56
C MET A 142 2.99 -31.64 -24.01
N LYS A 143 4.07 -30.85 -24.13
CA LYS A 143 5.41 -31.38 -24.45
C LYS A 143 5.91 -32.32 -23.35
N THR A 144 5.78 -31.93 -22.08
CA THR A 144 6.14 -32.78 -20.95
C THR A 144 5.29 -34.05 -20.93
N TYR A 145 3.99 -33.95 -21.20
CA TYR A 145 3.12 -35.13 -21.35
C TYR A 145 3.63 -36.09 -22.44
N GLU A 146 3.95 -35.57 -23.63
CA GLU A 146 4.41 -36.38 -24.76
C GLU A 146 5.77 -37.02 -24.51
N GLN A 147 6.70 -36.29 -23.90
CA GLN A 147 8.04 -36.78 -23.55
C GLN A 147 7.99 -37.91 -22.52
N PHE A 148 7.11 -37.82 -21.52
CA PHE A 148 7.00 -38.77 -20.41
C PHE A 148 5.81 -39.73 -20.56
N ASN A 149 5.21 -39.84 -21.75
CA ASN A 149 4.05 -40.69 -22.02
C ASN A 149 4.33 -42.20 -21.77
N TYR A 150 5.58 -42.61 -21.60
CA TYR A 150 5.96 -43.97 -21.21
C TYR A 150 5.73 -44.26 -19.72
N LEU A 151 5.65 -43.24 -18.85
CA LEU A 151 5.42 -43.38 -17.42
C LEU A 151 3.95 -43.69 -17.09
N ASP A 152 3.69 -44.02 -15.81
CA ASP A 152 2.34 -44.07 -15.26
C ASP A 152 1.74 -42.67 -15.10
N ILE A 153 0.41 -42.59 -15.02
CA ILE A 153 -0.33 -41.32 -15.02
C ILE A 153 -0.01 -40.46 -13.79
N GLN A 154 0.31 -41.05 -12.63
CA GLN A 154 0.65 -40.28 -11.43
C GLN A 154 2.04 -39.64 -11.58
N SER A 155 3.01 -40.40 -12.09
CA SER A 155 4.34 -39.87 -12.41
C SER A 155 4.27 -38.79 -13.49
N ILE A 156 3.43 -38.96 -14.52
CA ILE A 156 3.19 -37.93 -15.54
C ILE A 156 2.63 -36.65 -14.91
N LYS A 157 1.59 -36.77 -14.07
CA LYS A 157 1.00 -35.63 -13.34
C LYS A 157 2.05 -34.88 -12.52
N GLN A 158 2.83 -35.60 -11.71
CA GLN A 158 3.84 -34.99 -10.87
C GLN A 158 4.92 -34.27 -11.70
N THR A 159 5.36 -34.88 -12.81
CA THR A 159 6.37 -34.29 -13.69
C THR A 159 5.84 -33.03 -14.40
N ILE A 160 4.59 -33.06 -14.85
CA ILE A 160 3.90 -31.89 -15.44
C ILE A 160 3.80 -30.77 -14.40
N GLU A 161 3.36 -31.06 -13.18
CA GLU A 161 3.25 -30.06 -12.11
C GLU A 161 4.61 -29.45 -11.77
N GLN A 162 5.64 -30.28 -11.58
CA GLN A 162 7.01 -29.81 -11.30
C GLN A 162 7.57 -28.91 -12.41
N THR A 163 7.18 -29.16 -13.66
CA THR A 163 7.60 -28.34 -14.80
C THR A 163 6.85 -27.01 -14.87
N ILE A 164 5.56 -27.00 -14.54
CA ILE A 164 4.67 -25.86 -14.80
C ILE A 164 4.55 -24.92 -13.60
N ALA A 165 4.55 -25.46 -12.38
CA ALA A 165 4.50 -24.70 -11.13
C ALA A 165 5.46 -23.49 -11.11
N PRO A 166 6.77 -23.62 -11.44
CA PRO A 166 7.66 -22.47 -11.49
C PRO A 166 7.23 -21.44 -12.55
N LEU A 167 6.83 -21.88 -13.75
CA LEU A 167 6.39 -21.00 -14.83
C LEU A 167 5.13 -20.21 -14.44
N GLU A 168 4.16 -20.86 -13.79
CA GLU A 168 2.95 -20.17 -13.30
C GLU A 168 3.27 -19.15 -12.21
N ARG A 169 4.22 -19.48 -11.32
CA ARG A 169 4.67 -18.57 -10.26
C ARG A 169 5.35 -17.34 -10.84
N ASP A 170 6.23 -17.52 -11.81
CA ASP A 170 6.95 -16.42 -12.44
C ASP A 170 6.01 -15.57 -13.31
N LEU A 171 5.08 -16.20 -14.03
CA LEU A 171 4.01 -15.49 -14.74
C LEU A 171 3.16 -14.64 -13.80
N HIS A 172 2.80 -15.16 -12.61
CA HIS A 172 2.03 -14.40 -11.63
C HIS A 172 2.79 -13.18 -11.10
N LYS A 173 4.08 -13.32 -10.77
CA LYS A 173 4.93 -12.20 -10.36
C LYS A 173 5.06 -11.14 -11.45
N GLU A 174 5.34 -11.57 -12.67
CA GLU A 174 5.51 -10.67 -13.81
C GLU A 174 4.20 -9.95 -14.17
N LYS A 175 3.05 -10.64 -14.06
CA LYS A 175 1.72 -10.05 -14.23
C LYS A 175 1.51 -8.90 -13.23
N ILE A 176 1.75 -9.15 -11.95
CA ILE A 176 1.63 -8.13 -10.90
C ILE A 176 2.56 -6.95 -11.15
N LYS A 177 3.82 -7.24 -11.49
CA LYS A 177 4.83 -6.23 -11.79
C LYS A 177 4.38 -5.31 -12.93
N ARG A 178 3.99 -5.88 -14.08
CA ARG A 178 3.49 -5.13 -15.24
C ARG A 178 2.27 -4.29 -14.92
N MET A 179 1.30 -4.85 -14.18
CA MET A 179 0.12 -4.09 -13.76
C MET A 179 0.50 -2.86 -12.92
N THR A 180 1.40 -3.05 -11.97
CA THR A 180 1.84 -1.99 -11.04
C THR A 180 2.66 -0.93 -11.76
N GLU A 181 3.62 -1.32 -12.58
CA GLU A 181 4.47 -0.42 -13.35
C GLU A 181 3.64 0.38 -14.35
N SER A 182 2.73 -0.25 -15.10
CA SER A 182 1.84 0.47 -16.02
C SER A 182 0.95 1.47 -15.28
N ALA A 183 0.38 1.10 -14.13
CA ALA A 183 -0.40 2.04 -13.32
C ALA A 183 0.44 3.22 -12.83
N LYS A 184 1.63 2.94 -12.28
CA LYS A 184 2.56 3.95 -11.78
C LYS A 184 2.99 4.92 -12.87
N THR A 185 3.49 4.40 -14.00
CA THR A 185 3.95 5.24 -15.12
C THR A 185 2.82 6.10 -15.68
N VAL A 186 1.61 5.56 -15.83
CA VAL A 186 0.47 6.35 -16.32
C VAL A 186 0.09 7.44 -15.32
N VAL A 187 0.01 7.12 -14.03
CA VAL A 187 -0.34 8.09 -12.99
C VAL A 187 0.74 9.17 -12.89
N GLU A 188 2.02 8.81 -12.78
CA GLU A 188 3.16 9.74 -12.71
C GLU A 188 3.20 10.71 -13.89
N ASN A 189 3.01 10.22 -15.11
CA ASN A 189 3.02 11.08 -16.29
C ASN A 189 1.88 12.10 -16.30
N GLN A 190 0.71 11.73 -15.78
CA GLN A 190 -0.49 12.56 -15.82
C GLN A 190 -0.59 13.50 -14.60
N SER A 191 -0.08 13.07 -13.45
CA SER A 191 0.00 13.82 -12.21
C SER A 191 1.02 14.95 -12.27
N ASN A 192 2.14 14.79 -12.98
CA ASN A 192 3.17 15.84 -13.10
C ASN A 192 2.58 17.17 -13.60
N LYS A 193 1.67 17.11 -14.58
CA LYS A 193 0.97 18.30 -15.10
C LYS A 193 0.10 18.98 -14.05
N VAL A 194 -0.61 18.20 -13.24
CA VAL A 194 -1.45 18.70 -12.15
C VAL A 194 -0.57 19.27 -11.03
N ASN A 195 0.52 18.58 -10.69
CA ASN A 195 1.44 18.98 -9.64
C ASN A 195 2.15 20.31 -9.98
N GLU A 196 2.59 20.49 -11.22
CA GLU A 196 3.18 21.76 -11.66
C GLU A 196 2.21 22.94 -11.53
N GLN A 197 0.93 22.74 -11.90
CA GLN A 197 -0.09 23.78 -11.74
C GLN A 197 -0.42 24.01 -10.27
N TRP A 198 -0.44 22.95 -9.47
CA TRP A 198 -0.66 23.01 -8.03
C TRP A 198 0.42 23.82 -7.32
N LEU A 199 1.69 23.55 -7.60
CA LEU A 199 2.83 24.28 -7.03
C LEU A 199 2.80 25.76 -7.40
N LYS A 200 2.42 26.10 -8.64
CA LYS A 200 2.21 27.50 -9.04
C LYS A 200 1.09 28.16 -8.22
N LEU A 201 0.00 27.44 -7.98
CA LEU A 201 -1.12 27.94 -7.21
C LEU A 201 -0.77 28.10 -5.72
N GLU A 202 0.00 27.19 -5.13
CA GLU A 202 0.51 27.31 -3.76
C GLU A 202 1.44 28.53 -3.61
N LYS A 203 2.32 28.78 -4.59
CA LYS A 203 3.14 30.01 -4.64
C LYS A 203 2.27 31.26 -4.72
N ASP A 204 1.27 31.29 -5.61
CA ASP A 204 0.34 32.41 -5.73
C ASP A 204 -0.42 32.69 -4.41
N LEU A 205 -0.80 31.65 -3.67
CA LEU A 205 -1.44 31.80 -2.36
C LEU A 205 -0.49 32.44 -1.34
N LEU A 206 0.78 32.02 -1.32
CA LEU A 206 1.81 32.61 -0.46
C LEU A 206 2.01 34.11 -0.77
N HIS A 207 1.92 34.51 -2.05
CA HIS A 207 1.99 35.92 -2.44
C HIS A 207 0.78 36.75 -1.97
N ILE A 208 -0.41 36.16 -1.88
CA ILE A 208 -1.57 36.82 -1.22
C ILE A 208 -1.27 36.99 0.28
N HIS A 209 -0.44 36.10 0.83
CA HIS A 209 -0.22 35.96 2.25
C HIS A 209 0.92 36.83 2.84
N LEU A 210 1.94 37.22 2.07
CA LEU A 210 3.10 37.97 2.57
C LEU A 210 2.84 39.49 2.72
N PRO A 211 3.44 40.16 3.74
CA PRO A 211 3.24 41.59 3.98
C PRO A 211 3.76 42.45 2.82
N ASN A 212 3.01 43.51 2.48
CA ASN A 212 3.50 44.58 1.62
C ASN A 212 4.39 45.50 2.47
N GLY A 213 5.71 45.40 2.28
CA GLY A 213 6.69 46.24 2.96
C GLY A 213 7.57 45.42 3.91
N ALA A 214 8.88 45.49 3.66
CA ALA A 214 9.96 44.68 4.24
C ALA A 214 9.95 43.19 3.82
N ASN A 215 10.86 42.87 2.90
CA ASN A 215 11.41 41.52 2.67
C ASN A 215 10.53 40.51 1.93
N GLN A 216 9.70 40.91 0.96
CA GLN A 216 9.13 39.95 0.01
C GLN A 216 10.23 39.17 -0.72
N GLU A 217 11.30 39.83 -1.18
CA GLU A 217 12.43 39.16 -1.84
C GLU A 217 13.22 38.23 -0.90
N HIS A 218 13.44 38.59 0.36
CA HIS A 218 14.15 37.72 1.31
C HIS A 218 13.29 36.57 1.84
N ALA A 219 11.99 36.75 2.06
CA ALA A 219 11.09 35.66 2.45
C ALA A 219 10.86 34.69 1.28
N LEU A 220 10.76 35.20 0.05
CA LEU A 220 10.71 34.36 -1.16
C LEU A 220 12.05 33.70 -1.43
N ALA A 221 13.19 34.37 -1.20
CA ALA A 221 14.51 33.78 -1.32
C ALA A 221 14.80 32.75 -0.23
N LEU A 222 14.20 32.82 0.96
CA LEU A 222 14.31 31.76 1.98
C LEU A 222 13.46 30.53 1.62
N VAL A 223 12.29 30.74 1.01
CA VAL A 223 11.46 29.66 0.48
C VAL A 223 12.11 29.03 -0.76
N ASP A 224 12.64 29.83 -1.68
CA ASP A 224 13.41 29.34 -2.85
C ASP A 224 14.73 28.71 -2.40
N ALA A 225 15.51 29.30 -1.49
CA ALA A 225 16.76 28.73 -1.01
C ALA A 225 16.57 27.43 -0.23
N SER A 226 15.44 27.27 0.49
CA SER A 226 15.05 25.98 1.08
C SER A 226 14.65 24.92 0.04
N SER A 227 14.42 25.33 -1.21
CA SER A 227 14.16 24.44 -2.35
C SER A 227 15.37 24.24 -3.28
N TYR A 228 16.50 24.91 -3.00
CA TYR A 228 17.76 24.78 -3.76
C TYR A 228 18.77 23.80 -3.13
N GLU A 229 18.47 23.19 -1.97
CA GLU A 229 19.06 21.90 -1.64
C GLU A 229 18.32 20.82 -2.43
N THR A 230 19.06 20.12 -3.28
CA THR A 230 18.59 19.17 -4.29
C THR A 230 17.72 18.08 -3.65
N SER A 231 16.39 18.24 -3.59
CA SER A 231 15.48 17.22 -3.04
C SER A 231 14.03 17.49 -3.45
N TYR A 232 13.45 16.52 -4.17
CA TYR A 232 12.01 16.22 -4.28
C TYR A 232 11.06 17.33 -3.81
N SER A 233 10.44 18.06 -4.74
CA SER A 233 9.23 18.82 -4.40
C SER A 233 8.12 17.80 -4.11
N PRO A 234 7.54 17.76 -2.89
CA PRO A 234 6.55 16.75 -2.54
C PRO A 234 5.35 16.85 -3.48
N SER A 235 5.03 15.77 -4.19
CA SER A 235 3.84 15.72 -5.03
C SER A 235 2.61 15.47 -4.17
N ILE A 236 1.49 16.09 -4.51
CA ILE A 236 0.20 15.74 -3.88
C ILE A 236 -0.20 14.28 -4.12
N PHE A 237 0.50 13.59 -5.05
CA PHE A 237 0.30 12.18 -5.40
C PHE A 237 1.33 11.21 -4.79
N ASP A 238 2.29 11.68 -3.97
CA ASP A 238 3.34 10.81 -3.41
C ASP A 238 2.78 9.59 -2.65
N GLU A 239 1.69 9.79 -1.91
CA GLU A 239 1.02 8.71 -1.18
C GLU A 239 0.40 7.66 -2.09
N MET A 240 -0.05 8.09 -3.27
CA MET A 240 -0.60 7.21 -4.29
C MET A 240 0.51 6.34 -4.87
N TYR A 241 1.69 6.90 -5.16
CA TYR A 241 2.84 6.14 -5.66
C TYR A 241 3.33 5.10 -4.65
N GLU A 242 3.51 5.51 -3.38
CA GLU A 242 3.90 4.59 -2.30
C GLU A 242 2.87 3.47 -2.10
N SER A 243 1.58 3.79 -2.27
CA SER A 243 0.51 2.81 -2.13
C SER A 243 0.43 1.85 -3.32
N LEU A 244 0.82 2.27 -4.54
CA LEU A 244 0.91 1.41 -5.71
C LEU A 244 2.06 0.40 -5.55
N ASP A 245 3.24 0.85 -5.09
CA ASP A 245 4.40 -0.04 -4.91
C ASP A 245 4.13 -1.14 -3.87
N GLN A 246 3.36 -0.84 -2.82
CA GLN A 246 3.04 -1.77 -1.73
C GLN A 246 1.70 -2.50 -1.93
N ALA A 247 1.03 -2.25 -3.07
CA ALA A 247 -0.35 -2.67 -3.31
C ALA A 247 -0.56 -4.18 -3.21
N TRP A 248 0.38 -4.95 -3.76
CA TRP A 248 0.24 -6.38 -3.98
C TRP A 248 0.88 -7.23 -2.89
N GLU A 249 1.76 -6.64 -2.10
CA GLU A 249 2.44 -7.32 -0.97
C GLU A 249 1.66 -7.18 0.34
N GLN A 250 0.81 -6.16 0.47
CA GLN A 250 0.06 -5.86 1.69
C GLN A 250 -1.44 -5.83 1.44
N SER A 251 -2.17 -6.69 2.15
CA SER A 251 -3.64 -6.78 2.16
C SER A 251 -4.36 -5.48 2.52
N ASN A 252 -3.67 -4.56 3.20
CA ASN A 252 -4.24 -3.32 3.73
C ASN A 252 -4.20 -2.14 2.73
N SER A 253 -3.53 -2.27 1.58
CA SER A 253 -3.51 -1.24 0.55
C SER A 253 -4.86 -1.14 -0.18
N PHE A 254 -5.11 -0.04 -0.89
CA PHE A 254 -6.38 0.16 -1.60
C PHE A 254 -6.61 -0.90 -2.72
N ILE A 255 -5.55 -1.30 -3.42
CA ILE A 255 -5.59 -2.38 -4.44
C ILE A 255 -5.60 -3.76 -3.77
N GLY A 256 -4.84 -3.95 -2.68
CA GLY A 256 -4.77 -5.21 -1.94
C GLY A 256 -6.13 -5.65 -1.39
N LYS A 257 -6.96 -4.69 -0.94
CA LYS A 257 -8.35 -4.94 -0.54
C LYS A 257 -9.22 -5.48 -1.69
N LEU A 258 -8.99 -5.00 -2.91
CA LEU A 258 -9.71 -5.46 -4.11
C LEU A 258 -9.19 -6.81 -4.61
N ALA A 259 -7.89 -7.08 -4.47
CA ALA A 259 -7.29 -8.39 -4.76
C ALA A 259 -7.83 -9.49 -3.83
N ILE A 260 -8.08 -9.16 -2.56
CA ILE A 260 -8.69 -10.07 -1.58
C ILE A 260 -10.19 -10.26 -1.86
N GLY A 261 -10.90 -9.17 -2.19
CA GLY A 261 -12.32 -9.22 -2.57
C GLY A 261 -12.60 -10.02 -3.85
N ALA A 262 -11.62 -10.13 -4.76
CA ALA A 262 -11.69 -10.95 -5.96
C ALA A 262 -11.28 -12.43 -5.74
N GLY A 263 -11.06 -12.85 -4.49
CA GLY A 263 -10.85 -14.26 -4.14
C GLY A 263 -9.41 -14.76 -4.28
N TYR A 264 -8.40 -13.87 -4.26
CA TYR A 264 -6.99 -14.27 -4.36
C TYR A 264 -6.34 -14.43 -2.98
N VAL A 265 -6.78 -15.43 -2.21
CA VAL A 265 -5.91 -16.03 -1.19
C VAL A 265 -5.41 -17.33 -1.78
N ALA A 266 -4.19 -17.30 -2.31
CA ALA A 266 -3.44 -18.47 -2.72
C ALA A 266 -4.25 -19.44 -3.63
N THR A 267 -4.37 -19.12 -4.92
CA THR A 267 -4.36 -20.22 -5.90
C THR A 267 -3.02 -20.91 -5.73
N SER A 268 -3.04 -21.93 -4.87
CA SER A 268 -2.01 -22.92 -4.68
C SER A 268 -1.44 -23.27 -6.05
N VAL A 269 -0.20 -22.87 -6.28
CA VAL A 269 0.70 -23.37 -7.34
C VAL A 269 1.00 -24.88 -7.13
N LEU A 270 0.15 -25.57 -6.36
CA LEU A 270 0.24 -26.96 -5.90
C LEU A 270 -1.06 -27.74 -6.18
N GLY A 271 -2.03 -27.14 -6.89
CA GLY A 271 -3.40 -27.67 -6.97
C GLY A 271 -3.99 -27.82 -8.36
N ALA A 272 -3.35 -27.30 -9.41
CA ALA A 272 -3.92 -27.37 -10.76
C ALA A 272 -3.98 -28.82 -11.29
N VAL A 273 -3.11 -29.70 -10.77
CA VAL A 273 -2.99 -31.10 -11.19
C VAL A 273 -3.49 -32.09 -10.13
N SER A 274 -3.88 -31.67 -8.92
CA SER A 274 -4.34 -32.62 -7.87
C SER A 274 -5.82 -33.03 -8.00
N SER A 275 -6.61 -32.29 -8.78
CA SER A 275 -8.06 -32.49 -8.92
C SER A 275 -8.46 -33.37 -10.12
N PHE A 276 -7.69 -34.42 -10.44
CA PHE A 276 -8.13 -35.43 -11.41
C PHE A 276 -8.96 -36.50 -10.70
N ILE A 277 -10.23 -36.60 -11.08
CA ILE A 277 -11.14 -37.67 -10.64
C ILE A 277 -10.52 -39.03 -11.03
N SER A 278 -10.38 -39.92 -10.04
CA SER A 278 -9.63 -41.19 -10.08
C SER A 278 -10.42 -42.40 -10.61
N TRP A 279 -11.61 -42.20 -11.16
CA TRP A 279 -12.30 -43.22 -11.92
C TRP A 279 -11.58 -43.32 -13.27
N LEU A 280 -10.90 -44.42 -13.61
CA LEU A 280 -10.73 -44.95 -14.98
C LEU A 280 -9.73 -46.12 -14.93
N THR A 281 -10.14 -47.25 -15.50
CA THR A 281 -9.34 -48.46 -15.76
C THR A 281 -9.37 -48.78 -17.27
N GLY A 282 -8.21 -48.95 -17.94
CA GLY A 282 -8.03 -49.48 -19.30
C GLY A 282 -7.03 -48.72 -20.21
N ASP A 283 -6.55 -49.35 -21.30
CA ASP A 283 -5.53 -48.82 -22.25
C ASP A 283 -5.85 -47.43 -22.88
N ASN A 284 -7.11 -47.00 -22.81
CA ASN A 284 -7.58 -45.70 -23.31
C ASN A 284 -7.36 -44.55 -22.30
N GLU A 285 -6.76 -44.83 -21.14
CA GLU A 285 -6.54 -43.86 -20.06
C GLU A 285 -5.62 -42.69 -20.44
N LYS A 286 -4.51 -42.97 -21.14
CA LYS A 286 -3.52 -41.93 -21.52
C LYS A 286 -4.10 -40.91 -22.50
N MET A 287 -4.81 -41.39 -23.53
CA MET A 287 -5.55 -40.54 -24.47
C MET A 287 -6.65 -39.72 -23.77
N LYS A 288 -7.40 -40.33 -22.84
CA LYS A 288 -8.39 -39.61 -22.02
C LYS A 288 -7.73 -38.55 -21.14
N TYR A 289 -6.59 -38.85 -20.54
CA TYR A 289 -5.83 -37.90 -19.71
C TYR A 289 -5.29 -36.73 -20.53
N LYS A 290 -4.71 -36.96 -21.72
CA LYS A 290 -4.28 -35.88 -22.64
C LYS A 290 -5.45 -34.93 -22.98
N ARG A 291 -6.63 -35.48 -23.29
CA ARG A 291 -7.82 -34.68 -23.58
C ARG A 291 -8.30 -33.88 -22.36
N GLN A 292 -8.31 -34.49 -21.18
CA GLN A 292 -8.66 -33.80 -19.93
C GLN A 292 -7.66 -32.68 -19.62
N LEU A 293 -6.37 -32.93 -19.83
CA LEU A 293 -5.31 -31.93 -19.64
C LEU A 293 -5.54 -30.72 -20.56
N MET A 294 -5.85 -30.94 -21.84
CA MET A 294 -6.17 -29.86 -22.79
C MET A 294 -7.38 -29.03 -22.34
N LEU A 295 -8.49 -29.70 -22.00
CA LEU A 295 -9.71 -29.02 -21.52
C LEU A 295 -9.45 -28.23 -20.23
N LYS A 296 -8.63 -28.76 -19.33
CA LYS A 296 -8.26 -28.08 -18.07
C LYS A 296 -7.39 -26.86 -18.31
N PHE A 297 -6.42 -26.90 -19.21
CA PHE A 297 -5.64 -25.70 -19.56
C PHE A 297 -6.49 -24.65 -20.26
N GLU A 298 -7.43 -25.05 -21.11
CA GLU A 298 -8.36 -24.12 -21.76
C GLU A 298 -9.28 -23.43 -20.72
N ASP A 299 -9.91 -24.21 -19.83
CA ASP A 299 -10.75 -23.70 -18.75
C ASP A 299 -9.97 -22.83 -17.75
N SER A 300 -8.79 -23.30 -17.32
CA SER A 300 -7.89 -22.56 -16.45
C SER A 300 -7.45 -21.24 -17.08
N SER A 301 -7.11 -21.24 -18.37
CA SER A 301 -6.74 -20.00 -19.08
C SER A 301 -7.92 -19.04 -19.20
N LYS A 302 -9.14 -19.52 -19.48
CA LYS A 302 -10.35 -18.68 -19.47
C LYS A 302 -10.58 -18.05 -18.10
N LYS A 303 -10.47 -18.82 -17.01
CA LYS A 303 -10.61 -18.33 -15.64
C LYS A 303 -9.53 -17.32 -15.27
N LYS A 304 -8.25 -17.65 -15.51
CA LYS A 304 -7.10 -16.76 -15.24
C LYS A 304 -7.23 -15.43 -15.98
N ARG A 305 -7.71 -15.43 -17.23
CA ARG A 305 -8.01 -14.20 -17.99
C ARG A 305 -9.16 -13.39 -17.41
N ALA A 306 -10.25 -14.04 -17.02
CA ALA A 306 -11.38 -13.36 -16.37
C ALA A 306 -10.96 -12.73 -15.03
N THR A 307 -10.15 -13.45 -14.24
CA THR A 307 -9.58 -12.95 -12.99
C THR A 307 -8.67 -11.76 -13.25
N PHE A 308 -7.73 -11.85 -14.20
CA PHE A 308 -6.87 -10.73 -14.59
C PHE A 308 -7.69 -9.49 -14.96
N LYS A 309 -8.74 -9.64 -15.80
CA LYS A 309 -9.61 -8.53 -16.19
C LYS A 309 -10.33 -7.89 -15.00
N SER A 310 -10.78 -8.72 -14.05
CA SER A 310 -11.39 -8.24 -12.81
C SER A 310 -10.40 -7.49 -11.93
N GLU A 311 -9.19 -8.02 -11.74
CA GLU A 311 -8.11 -7.40 -10.99
C GLU A 311 -7.69 -6.06 -11.63
N TRP A 312 -7.55 -6.02 -12.95
CA TRP A 312 -7.25 -4.81 -13.71
C TRP A 312 -8.32 -3.74 -13.53
N LYS A 313 -9.60 -4.11 -13.70
CA LYS A 313 -10.72 -3.19 -13.49
C LYS A 313 -10.76 -2.67 -12.06
N GLY A 314 -10.48 -3.52 -11.08
CA GLY A 314 -10.38 -3.12 -9.67
C GLY A 314 -9.26 -2.10 -9.45
N MET A 315 -8.07 -2.37 -10.00
CA MET A 315 -6.94 -1.45 -9.95
C MET A 315 -7.27 -0.10 -10.59
N VAL A 316 -7.81 -0.07 -11.81
CA VAL A 316 -8.23 1.16 -12.51
C VAL A 316 -9.25 1.95 -11.69
N LYS A 317 -10.27 1.27 -11.16
CA LYS A 317 -11.28 1.90 -10.31
C LYS A 317 -10.63 2.59 -9.12
N SER A 318 -9.73 1.90 -8.42
CA SER A 318 -9.12 2.46 -7.24
C SER A 318 -8.10 3.55 -7.55
N VAL A 319 -7.39 3.46 -8.67
CA VAL A 319 -6.55 4.55 -9.19
C VAL A 319 -7.41 5.79 -9.41
N ASN A 320 -8.56 5.64 -10.05
CA ASN A 320 -9.48 6.77 -10.30
C ASN A 320 -10.01 7.38 -9.00
N GLU A 321 -10.49 6.57 -8.07
CA GLU A 321 -11.03 7.04 -6.78
C GLU A 321 -9.97 7.78 -5.96
N GLN A 322 -8.73 7.26 -5.91
CA GLN A 322 -7.63 7.92 -5.19
C GLN A 322 -7.20 9.21 -5.88
N TYR A 323 -7.08 9.20 -7.21
CA TYR A 323 -6.66 10.37 -7.98
C TYR A 323 -7.66 11.52 -7.85
N GLU A 324 -8.96 11.23 -8.02
CA GLU A 324 -10.04 12.19 -7.85
C GLU A 324 -10.15 12.66 -6.40
N GLY A 325 -10.01 11.74 -5.43
CA GLY A 325 -9.98 12.06 -4.01
C GLY A 325 -8.88 13.07 -3.66
N ILE A 326 -7.64 12.83 -4.11
CA ILE A 326 -6.50 13.73 -3.89
C ILE A 326 -6.79 15.12 -4.45
N ILE A 327 -7.28 15.22 -5.70
CA ILE A 327 -7.59 16.53 -6.30
C ILE A 327 -8.67 17.24 -5.48
N ASN A 328 -9.78 16.56 -5.17
CA ASN A 328 -10.91 17.16 -4.46
C ASN A 328 -10.52 17.60 -3.05
N GLU A 329 -9.78 16.77 -2.30
CA GLU A 329 -9.31 17.09 -0.97
C GLU A 329 -8.39 18.31 -0.98
N ASN A 330 -7.42 18.37 -1.89
CA ASN A 330 -6.51 19.50 -2.01
C ASN A 330 -7.26 20.79 -2.41
N VAL A 331 -8.16 20.72 -3.40
CA VAL A 331 -9.02 21.84 -3.81
C VAL A 331 -9.87 22.33 -2.64
N GLN A 332 -10.51 21.43 -1.90
CA GLN A 332 -11.33 21.79 -0.74
C GLN A 332 -10.51 22.40 0.39
N GLN A 333 -9.31 21.88 0.66
CA GLN A 333 -8.41 22.45 1.66
C GLN A 333 -7.99 23.89 1.29
N MET A 334 -7.73 24.14 0.01
CA MET A 334 -7.38 25.46 -0.50
C MET A 334 -8.58 26.42 -0.43
N GLU A 335 -9.79 25.97 -0.75
CA GLU A 335 -11.02 26.75 -0.56
C GLU A 335 -11.24 27.12 0.92
N GLN A 336 -10.99 26.17 1.83
CA GLN A 336 -11.05 26.44 3.27
C GLN A 336 -10.03 27.50 3.69
N GLN A 337 -8.79 27.42 3.19
CA GLN A 337 -7.77 28.44 3.44
C GLN A 337 -8.21 29.82 2.95
N LEU A 338 -8.75 29.93 1.73
CA LEU A 338 -9.29 31.18 1.19
C LEU A 338 -10.48 31.71 2.00
N GLN A 339 -11.34 30.82 2.49
CA GLN A 339 -12.46 31.21 3.35
C GLN A 339 -11.97 31.75 4.69
N VAL A 340 -10.94 31.13 5.28
CA VAL A 340 -10.33 31.66 6.52
C VAL A 340 -9.69 33.03 6.28
N LEU A 341 -9.06 33.26 5.11
CA LEU A 341 -8.61 34.60 4.71
C LEU A 341 -9.76 35.61 4.74
N LEU A 342 -10.90 35.28 4.14
CA LEU A 342 -12.06 36.18 4.13
C LEU A 342 -12.61 36.42 5.54
N ASP A 343 -12.76 35.38 6.35
CA ASP A 343 -13.32 35.51 7.70
C ASP A 343 -12.40 36.27 8.65
N SER A 344 -11.07 36.15 8.49
CA SER A 344 -10.12 36.96 9.28
C SER A 344 -10.27 38.47 9.06
N THR A 345 -10.76 38.92 7.91
CA THR A 345 -11.00 40.37 7.66
C THR A 345 -12.20 40.92 8.41
N ARG A 346 -13.05 40.04 8.96
CA ARG A 346 -14.26 40.39 9.71
C ARG A 346 -14.04 40.35 11.22
N LEU A 347 -12.95 39.73 11.67
CA LEU A 347 -12.64 39.58 13.09
C LEU A 347 -11.90 40.82 13.59
N GLU A 348 -12.42 41.41 14.67
CA GLU A 348 -11.81 42.58 15.31
C GLU A 348 -11.73 42.39 16.84
N GLY A 349 -10.74 43.04 17.46
CA GLY A 349 -10.59 43.12 18.91
C GLY A 349 -10.54 41.76 19.61
N ILE A 350 -11.49 41.52 20.53
CA ILE A 350 -11.52 40.33 21.40
C ILE A 350 -11.67 39.03 20.61
N GLN A 351 -12.41 39.03 19.49
CA GLN A 351 -12.63 37.82 18.70
C GLN A 351 -11.35 37.37 17.97
N LEU A 352 -10.50 38.33 17.57
CA LEU A 352 -9.19 38.04 16.99
C LEU A 352 -8.30 37.35 18.02
N GLN A 353 -8.24 37.90 19.24
CA GLN A 353 -7.44 37.37 20.34
C GLN A 353 -7.88 35.95 20.71
N GLN A 354 -9.19 35.72 20.85
CA GLN A 354 -9.75 34.40 21.15
C GLN A 354 -9.40 33.35 20.07
N LYS A 355 -9.38 33.76 18.79
CA LYS A 355 -9.02 32.85 17.70
C LYS A 355 -7.51 32.55 17.67
N LEU A 356 -6.66 33.55 17.94
CA LEU A 356 -5.21 33.36 18.08
C LEU A 356 -4.87 32.42 19.25
N ASP A 357 -5.47 32.64 20.42
CA ASP A 357 -5.30 31.79 21.60
C ASP A 357 -5.73 30.33 21.31
N LEU A 358 -6.84 30.16 20.58
CA LEU A 358 -7.31 28.83 20.19
C LEU A 358 -6.35 28.13 19.22
N LEU A 359 -5.79 28.86 18.24
CA LEU A 359 -4.79 28.33 17.32
C LEU A 359 -3.50 27.96 18.06
N GLU A 360 -3.06 28.76 19.03
CA GLU A 360 -1.91 28.46 19.86
C GLU A 360 -2.11 27.21 20.72
N ARG A 361 -3.29 27.07 21.36
CA ARG A 361 -3.64 25.84 22.09
C ARG A 361 -3.62 24.60 21.18
N ARG A 362 -4.10 24.72 19.94
CA ARG A 362 -4.07 23.63 18.95
C ARG A 362 -2.63 23.27 18.55
N GLU A 363 -1.79 24.27 18.31
CA GLU A 363 -0.37 24.11 18.00
C GLU A 363 0.34 23.33 19.10
N ILE A 364 0.22 23.80 20.35
CA ILE A 364 0.81 23.14 21.53
C ILE A 364 0.37 21.68 21.62
N ARG A 365 -0.93 21.41 21.44
CA ARG A 365 -1.47 20.05 21.53
C ARG A 365 -0.96 19.14 20.42
N LEU A 366 -0.86 19.62 19.18
CA LEU A 366 -0.33 18.85 18.06
C LEU A 366 1.16 18.56 18.22
N VAL A 367 1.95 19.54 18.68
CA VAL A 367 3.37 19.35 19.02
C VAL A 367 3.51 18.31 20.12
N GLN A 368 2.72 18.38 21.19
CA GLN A 368 2.72 17.38 22.27
C GLN A 368 2.37 15.97 21.78
N ILE A 369 1.38 15.83 20.88
CA ILE A 369 1.02 14.54 20.28
C ILE A 369 2.21 14.00 19.47
N LYS A 370 2.83 14.83 18.62
CA LYS A 370 4.01 14.44 17.84
C LYS A 370 5.16 13.98 18.74
N THR A 371 5.49 14.76 19.78
CA THR A 371 6.55 14.40 20.72
C THR A 371 6.25 13.09 21.44
N ARG A 372 5.01 12.85 21.88
CA ARG A 372 4.60 11.60 22.52
C ARG A 372 4.71 10.40 21.58
N ILE A 373 4.24 10.54 20.34
CA ILE A 373 4.32 9.48 19.34
C ILE A 373 5.79 9.12 19.10
N ASN A 374 6.66 10.12 18.94
CA ASN A 374 8.09 9.90 18.70
C ASN A 374 8.80 9.31 19.91
N HIS A 375 8.42 9.72 21.12
CA HIS A 375 8.93 9.14 22.36
C HIS A 375 8.60 7.64 22.44
N TYR A 376 7.33 7.24 22.30
CA TYR A 376 6.95 5.83 22.32
C TYR A 376 7.58 5.01 21.19
N PHE A 377 7.78 5.61 20.02
CA PHE A 377 8.48 4.95 18.92
C PHE A 377 9.96 4.74 19.22
N ASN A 378 10.63 5.72 19.82
CA ASN A 378 12.04 5.64 20.21
C ASN A 378 12.26 4.67 21.38
N GLU A 379 11.31 4.57 22.33
CA GLU A 379 11.35 3.57 23.40
C GLU A 379 11.29 2.13 22.85
N LEU A 380 10.46 1.90 21.83
CA LEU A 380 10.45 0.61 21.12
C LEU A 380 11.80 0.34 20.43
N ASP A 381 12.49 1.39 19.97
CA ASP A 381 13.80 1.27 19.33
C ASP A 381 14.91 0.92 20.33
N GLN A 382 14.91 1.57 21.50
CA GLN A 382 15.91 1.34 22.56
C GLN A 382 15.81 -0.07 23.16
N LYS A 383 14.59 -0.58 23.42
CA LYS A 383 14.41 -1.97 23.86
C LYS A 383 14.92 -3.00 22.85
N THR A 384 14.83 -2.69 21.56
CA THR A 384 15.37 -3.54 20.48
C THR A 384 16.91 -3.58 20.50
N HIS A 385 17.57 -2.56 21.06
CA HIS A 385 19.04 -2.51 21.17
C HIS A 385 19.56 -3.08 22.49
N GLU A 386 18.89 -2.86 23.62
CA GLU A 386 19.29 -3.42 24.92
C GLU A 386 19.20 -4.96 24.93
N GLU A 387 18.14 -5.55 24.38
CA GLU A 387 17.99 -7.01 24.28
C GLU A 387 19.00 -7.64 23.29
N LYS A 388 19.43 -6.90 22.26
CA LYS A 388 20.47 -7.38 21.33
C LYS A 388 21.86 -7.39 21.98
N VAL A 389 22.15 -6.52 22.94
CA VAL A 389 23.44 -6.51 23.65
C VAL A 389 23.53 -7.66 24.65
N GLU A 390 22.44 -8.02 25.33
CA GLU A 390 22.41 -9.16 26.27
C GLU A 390 22.55 -10.54 25.61
N ILE A 391 22.27 -10.67 24.30
CA ILE A 391 22.42 -11.94 23.57
C ILE A 391 23.88 -12.18 23.10
N PHE A 392 24.74 -11.14 23.14
CA PHE A 392 26.16 -11.22 22.72
C PHE A 392 27.18 -11.08 23.87
N THR A 393 26.71 -11.11 25.12
CA THR A 393 27.54 -11.25 26.34
C THR A 393 27.16 -12.52 27.07
#